data_AF-A0A2P1QVH8-F1
#
_entry.id   AF-A0A2P1QVH8-F1
#
_cell.length_a   1.000
_cell.length_b   1.000
_cell.length_c   1.000
_cell.angle_alpha   90.00
_cell.angle_beta   90.00
_cell.angle_gamma   90.00
#
_symmetry.space_group_name_H-M   'P 1'
#
loop_
_entity.id
_entity.type
_entity.pdbx_description
1 polymer ?
#
loop_
_entity_poly.entity_id
_entity_poly.type
_entity_poly.pdbx_seq_one_letter_code
_entity_poly.pdbx_strand_id
1 'polypeptide(L)' 'MDFQSKIIFEEVGEGTNLTMEQIFPNKEELERVNKKYGAIEGGKQHIGNLVKYLETLK' A
#
# COMPACT_ATOMS: atom_id res chain seq x y z
N MET A 1 0.08 6.95 15.76
CA MET A 1 -0.88 6.33 14.81
C MET A 1 -0.25 5.00 14.54
N ASP A 2 -0.82 3.98 15.14
CA ASP A 2 -0.10 2.74 15.32
C ASP A 2 -0.81 1.72 14.45
N PHE A 3 -0.32 1.58 13.22
CA PHE A 3 -0.70 0.54 12.28
C PHE A 3 0.58 -0.17 11.85
N GLN A 4 0.44 -1.42 11.44
CA GLN A 4 1.55 -2.19 10.90
C GLN A 4 1.44 -2.22 9.38
N SER A 5 2.58 -2.09 8.71
CA SER A 5 2.67 -2.31 7.28
C SER A 5 3.35 -3.64 7.03
N LYS A 6 2.73 -4.49 6.22
CA LYS A 6 3.35 -5.73 5.72
C LYS A 6 3.43 -5.64 4.21
N ILE A 7 4.64 -5.76 3.68
CA ILE A 7 4.90 -5.77 2.24
C ILE A 7 5.36 -7.18 1.87
N ILE A 8 4.70 -7.78 0.90
CA ILE A 8 4.96 -9.13 0.41
C ILE A 8 5.36 -9.00 -1.05
N PHE A 9 6.49 -9.61 -1.39
CA PHE A 9 6.98 -9.72 -2.76
C PHE A 9 6.96 -11.18 -3.16
N GLU A 10 6.36 -11.48 -4.30
CA GLU A 10 6.29 -12.82 -4.87
C GLU A 10 6.75 -12.77 -6.31
N GLU A 11 7.54 -13.76 -6.72
CA GLU A 11 7.94 -13.90 -8.12
C GLU A 11 6.73 -14.28 -8.98
N VAL A 12 6.56 -13.62 -10.13
CA VAL A 12 5.52 -13.94 -11.10
C VAL A 12 6.03 -13.78 -12.53
N GLY A 13 6.45 -14.88 -13.15
CA GLY A 13 7.04 -14.86 -14.49
C GLY A 13 8.27 -13.96 -14.55
N GLU A 14 8.22 -12.94 -15.42
CA GLU A 14 9.29 -11.94 -15.57
C GLU A 14 9.15 -10.73 -14.60
N GLY A 15 8.16 -10.76 -13.70
CA GLY A 15 7.86 -9.66 -12.81
C GLY A 15 7.75 -10.06 -11.34
N THR A 16 7.27 -9.12 -10.53
CA THR A 16 7.04 -9.30 -9.10
C THR A 16 5.62 -8.88 -8.77
N ASN A 17 4.86 -9.77 -8.13
CA ASN A 17 3.61 -9.40 -7.49
C ASN A 17 3.93 -8.74 -6.15
N LEU A 18 3.41 -7.52 -5.94
CA LEU A 18 3.60 -6.77 -4.70
C LEU A 18 2.27 -6.61 -4.01
N THR A 19 2.15 -7.17 -2.81
CA THR A 19 1.01 -6.96 -1.92
C THR A 19 1.42 -6.06 -0.76
N MET A 20 0.66 -4.98 -0.55
CA MET A 20 0.85 -4.06 0.58
C MET A 20 -0.39 -4.13 1.48
N GLU A 21 -0.20 -4.59 2.71
CA GLU A 21 -1.23 -4.64 3.75
C GLU A 21 -0.97 -3.56 4.79
N GLN A 22 -1.98 -2.73 5.07
CA GLN A 22 -2.00 -1.81 6.20
C GLN A 22 -2.94 -2.37 7.27
N ILE A 23 -2.35 -2.88 8.35
CA ILE A 23 -3.05 -3.61 9.40
C ILE A 23 -3.33 -2.64 10.55
N PHE A 24 -4.61 -2.31 10.71
CA PHE A 24 -5.10 -1.46 11.80
C PHE A 24 -5.53 -2.32 12.99
N PRO A 25 -5.41 -1.81 14.23
CA PRO A 25 -5.77 -2.55 15.43
C PRO A 25 -7.27 -2.87 15.50
N ASN A 26 -8.11 -2.05 14.89
CA ASN A 26 -9.55 -2.25 14.77
C ASN A 26 -10.12 -1.45 13.60
N LYS A 27 -11.42 -1.65 13.32
CA LYS A 27 -12.13 -1.01 12.23
C LYS A 27 -12.29 0.49 12.45
N GLU A 28 -12.56 0.92 13.68
CA GLU A 28 -12.78 2.32 14.04
C GLU A 28 -11.54 3.17 13.75
N GLU A 29 -10.34 2.65 14.01
CA GLU A 29 -9.08 3.32 13.69
C GLU A 29 -8.87 3.41 12.18
N LEU A 30 -9.15 2.35 11.41
CA LEU A 30 -9.10 2.42 9.95
C LEU A 30 -10.06 3.49 9.43
N GLU A 31 -11.30 3.51 9.89
CA GLU A 31 -12.31 4.49 9.47
C GLU A 31 -11.92 5.91 9.85
N ARG A 32 -11.42 6.13 11.07
CA ARG A 32 -10.95 7.44 11.55
C ARG A 32 -9.81 7.97 10.69
N VAL A 33 -8.82 7.12 10.40
CA VAL A 33 -7.65 7.50 9.61
C VAL A 33 -8.02 7.70 8.15
N ASN A 34 -8.85 6.82 7.57
CA ASN A 34 -9.31 6.98 6.21
C ASN A 34 -10.16 8.25 6.03
N LYS A 35 -11.05 8.57 6.97
CA LYS A 35 -11.85 9.80 6.93
C LYS A 35 -10.99 11.05 7.04
N LYS A 36 -9.96 11.03 7.89
CA LYS A 36 -9.12 12.20 8.16
C LYS A 36 -8.02 12.42 7.11
N TYR A 37 -7.49 11.36 6.51
CA TYR A 37 -6.29 11.42 5.66
C TYR A 37 -6.42 10.69 4.32
N GLY A 38 -7.54 10.00 4.06
CA GLY A 38 -7.72 9.23 2.83
C GLY A 38 -6.76 8.05 2.71
N ALA A 39 -6.45 7.35 3.81
CA ALA A 39 -5.44 6.29 3.85
C ALA A 39 -5.59 5.21 2.77
N ILE A 40 -6.82 4.79 2.45
CA ILE A 40 -7.05 3.76 1.42
C ILE A 40 -6.62 4.27 0.05
N GLU A 41 -7.03 5.49 -0.31
CA GLU A 41 -6.66 6.08 -1.61
C GLU A 41 -5.18 6.46 -1.65
N GLY A 42 -4.63 6.95 -0.54
CA GLY A 42 -3.18 7.20 -0.41
C GLY A 42 -2.36 5.94 -0.63
N GLY A 43 -2.78 4.80 -0.08
CA GLY A 43 -2.14 3.50 -0.30
C GLY A 43 -2.14 3.08 -1.78
N LYS A 44 -3.29 3.21 -2.46
CA LYS A 44 -3.38 2.93 -3.91
C LYS A 44 -2.48 3.85 -4.73
N GLN A 45 -2.45 5.14 -4.40
CA GLN A 45 -1.59 6.11 -5.08
C GLN A 45 -0.10 5.80 -4.87
N HIS A 46 0.31 5.35 -3.68
CA HIS A 46 1.69 4.95 -3.43
C HIS A 46 2.14 3.79 -4.32
N ILE A 47 1.31 2.74 -4.46
CA ILE A 47 1.62 1.62 -5.38
C ILE A 47 1.65 2.09 -6.83
N GLY A 48 0.66 2.88 -7.26
CA GLY A 48 0.65 3.43 -8.62
C GLY A 48 1.86 4.30 -8.94
N ASN A 49 2.32 5.11 -7.98
CA ASN A 49 3.52 5.93 -8.15
C ASN A 49 4.80 5.09 -8.17
N LEU A 50 4.86 4.01 -7.38
CA LEU A 50 5.97 3.06 -7.42
C LEU A 50 6.07 2.41 -8.81
N VAL A 51 4.95 1.96 -9.38
CA VAL A 51 4.93 1.39 -10.74
C VAL A 51 5.46 2.39 -11.75
N LYS A 52 4.94 3.64 -11.74
CA LYS A 52 5.42 4.71 -12.63
C LYS A 52 6.91 5.00 -12.47
N TYR A 53 7.41 5.02 -11.23
CA TYR A 53 8.83 5.23 -10.96
C TYR A 53 9.69 4.10 -11.53
N LEU A 54 9.28 2.84 -11.34
CA LEU A 54 9.99 1.68 -11.87
C LEU A 54 10.03 1.68 -13.41
N GLU A 55 9.00 2.20 -14.08
CA GLU A 55 9.00 2.41 -15.53
C GLU A 55 10.08 3.40 -16.00
N THR A 56 10.52 4.33 -15.15
CA THR A 56 11.62 5.26 -15.47
C THR A 56 13.02 4.66 -15.30
N LEU A 57 13.13 3.50 -14.65
CA LEU A 57 14.40 2.80 -14.42
C LEU A 57 14.71 1.75 -15.51
N LYS A 58 13.79 1.55 -16.46
CA LYS A 58 14.02 0.73 -17.65
C LYS A 58 14.82 1.50 -18.70
#